data_AF-A0A1I0PL92-F1
#
_entry.id   AF-A0A1I0PL92-F1
#
_cell.length_a   1.000
_cell.length_b   1.000
_cell.length_c   1.000
_cell.angle_alpha   90.00
_cell.angle_beta   90.00
_cell.angle_gamma   90.00
#
_symmetry.space_group_name_H-M   'P 1'
#
loop_
_entity.id
_entity.type
_entity.pdbx_description
1 polymer ?
#
loop_
_entity_poly.entity_id
_entity_poly.type
_entity_poly.pdbx_seq_one_letter_code
_entity_poly.pdbx_strand_id
1 'polypeptide(L)'
;MKLFNTLIKEHLSILLRLGFDEKNLQSPYREGWLAQEFKLHLEKAIRNMHYDRSCSDFVLYPVAGQDVKSRIKFDLHYHFDPIAKHLILVNAGAQSGQSRISVQLHPTAIIPTALQLAQFLKMSAQLID
;
A
#
# COMPACT_ATOMS: atom_id res chain seq x y z
N MET A 1 -13.87 -18.38 -2.86
CA MET A 1 -13.75 -17.44 -4.01
C MET A 1 -14.49 -16.12 -3.83
N LYS A 2 -15.73 -16.07 -3.31
CA LYS A 2 -16.50 -14.80 -3.20
C LYS A 2 -15.80 -13.71 -2.37
N LEU A 3 -15.20 -14.06 -1.22
CA LEU A 3 -14.48 -13.10 -0.35
C LEU A 3 -13.26 -12.49 -1.05
N PHE A 4 -12.38 -13.33 -1.59
CA PHE A 4 -11.18 -12.91 -2.31
C PHE A 4 -11.48 -11.90 -3.43
N ASN A 5 -12.44 -12.22 -4.32
CA ASN A 5 -12.81 -11.33 -5.42
C ASN A 5 -13.41 -10.00 -4.93
N THR A 6 -14.14 -10.02 -3.82
CA THR A 6 -14.72 -8.81 -3.21
C THR A 6 -13.62 -7.89 -2.70
N LEU A 7 -12.71 -8.42 -1.86
CA LEU A 7 -11.60 -7.66 -1.28
C LEU A 7 -10.64 -7.15 -2.36
N ILE A 8 -10.37 -7.93 -3.42
CA ILE A 8 -9.57 -7.46 -4.56
C ILE A 8 -10.20 -6.24 -5.21
N LYS A 9 -11.48 -6.35 -5.59
CA LYS A 9 -12.16 -5.29 -6.34
C LYS A 9 -12.18 -3.99 -5.53
N GLU A 10 -12.49 -4.10 -4.24
CA GLU A 10 -12.57 -2.95 -3.34
C GLU A 10 -11.19 -2.28 -3.15
N HIS A 11 -10.19 -3.04 -2.72
CA HIS A 11 -8.91 -2.45 -2.34
C HIS A 11 -8.05 -2.07 -3.53
N LEU A 12 -8.11 -2.77 -4.65
CA LEU A 12 -7.46 -2.28 -5.88
C LEU A 12 -8.11 -0.97 -6.32
N SER A 13 -9.45 -0.85 -6.29
CA SER A 13 -10.09 0.42 -6.64
C SER A 13 -9.66 1.56 -5.72
N ILE A 14 -9.45 1.28 -4.42
CA ILE A 14 -8.90 2.28 -3.47
C ILE A 14 -7.48 2.67 -3.88
N LEU A 15 -6.59 1.70 -4.10
CA LEU A 15 -5.18 1.94 -4.47
C LEU A 15 -5.05 2.74 -5.78
N LEU A 16 -5.83 2.39 -6.80
CA LEU A 16 -5.86 3.09 -8.08
C LEU A 16 -6.35 4.53 -7.90
N ARG A 17 -7.43 4.74 -7.13
CA ARG A 17 -7.96 6.09 -6.85
C ARG A 17 -6.97 6.97 -6.09
N LEU A 18 -6.16 6.37 -5.22
CA LEU A 18 -5.13 7.07 -4.45
C LEU A 18 -3.82 7.28 -5.24
N GLY A 19 -3.74 6.75 -6.46
CA GLY A 19 -2.62 6.97 -7.38
C GLY A 19 -1.39 6.09 -7.13
N PHE A 20 -1.56 4.91 -6.52
CA PHE A 20 -0.46 3.98 -6.23
C PHE A 20 -0.12 3.03 -7.39
N ASP A 21 -0.79 3.13 -8.54
CA ASP A 21 -0.51 2.30 -9.72
C ASP A 21 0.73 2.71 -10.50
N GLU A 22 1.22 1.79 -11.31
CA GLU A 22 2.48 1.98 -12.03
C GLU A 22 2.45 3.19 -12.96
N LYS A 23 1.30 3.46 -13.59
CA LYS A 23 1.15 4.57 -14.53
C LYS A 23 1.22 5.91 -13.81
N ASN A 24 0.46 6.10 -12.74
CA ASN A 24 0.47 7.34 -11.96
C ASN A 24 1.79 7.57 -11.24
N LEU A 25 2.45 6.51 -10.78
CA LEU A 25 3.75 6.59 -10.11
C LEU A 25 4.93 6.75 -11.08
N GLN A 26 4.72 6.59 -12.39
CA GLN A 26 5.82 6.41 -13.36
C GLN A 26 6.80 5.32 -12.87
N SER A 27 6.22 4.21 -12.39
CA SER A 27 6.94 3.15 -11.72
C SER A 27 7.91 2.44 -12.68
N PRO A 28 9.06 1.94 -12.18
CA PRO A 28 9.92 1.07 -12.97
C PRO A 28 9.33 -0.34 -13.14
N TYR A 29 8.25 -0.67 -12.43
CA TYR A 29 7.58 -1.95 -12.55
C TYR A 29 6.67 -2.01 -13.78
N ARG A 30 6.45 -3.23 -14.28
CA ARG A 30 5.50 -3.47 -15.38
C ARG A 30 4.08 -3.17 -14.94
N GLU A 31 3.25 -2.74 -15.89
CA GLU A 31 1.82 -2.52 -15.65
C GLU A 31 1.15 -3.76 -15.02
N GLY A 32 0.37 -3.52 -13.96
CA GLY A 32 -0.36 -4.57 -13.25
C GLY A 32 0.46 -5.34 -12.22
N TRP A 33 1.73 -4.97 -11.99
CA TRP A 33 2.56 -5.56 -10.94
C TRP A 33 1.92 -5.43 -9.55
N LEU A 34 1.43 -4.24 -9.18
CA LEU A 34 0.77 -3.97 -7.90
C LEU A 34 -0.43 -4.88 -7.70
N ALA A 35 -1.23 -5.06 -8.76
CA ALA A 35 -2.40 -5.93 -8.71
C ALA A 35 -2.00 -7.40 -8.51
N GLN A 36 -0.90 -7.86 -9.10
CA GLN A 36 -0.38 -9.21 -8.93
C GLN A 36 0.15 -9.43 -7.51
N GLU A 37 0.97 -8.50 -7.00
CA GLU A 37 1.50 -8.56 -5.64
C GLU A 37 0.38 -8.55 -4.60
N PHE A 38 -0.60 -7.66 -4.75
CA PHE A 38 -1.74 -7.60 -3.85
C PHE A 38 -2.54 -8.91 -3.81
N LYS A 39 -2.81 -9.50 -4.98
CA LYS A 39 -3.48 -10.80 -5.08
C LYS A 39 -2.70 -11.88 -4.36
N LEU A 40 -1.39 -11.93 -4.55
CA LEU A 40 -0.53 -12.94 -3.94
C LEU A 40 -0.51 -12.84 -2.41
N HIS A 41 -0.44 -11.63 -1.85
CA HIS A 41 -0.50 -11.44 -0.41
C HIS A 41 -1.89 -11.75 0.17
N LEU A 42 -2.95 -11.29 -0.48
CA LEU A 42 -4.31 -11.54 -0.03
C LEU A 42 -4.69 -13.03 -0.10
N GLU A 43 -4.23 -13.74 -1.13
CA GLU A 43 -4.44 -15.18 -1.26
C GLU A 43 -3.79 -15.92 -0.10
N LYS A 44 -2.55 -15.54 0.27
CA LYS A 44 -1.86 -16.10 1.44
C LYS A 44 -2.65 -15.82 2.72
N ALA A 45 -3.11 -14.59 2.94
CA ALA A 45 -3.88 -14.21 4.13
C ALA A 45 -5.20 -15.00 4.26
N ILE A 46 -5.97 -15.10 3.16
CA ILE A 46 -7.23 -15.86 3.15
C ILE A 46 -6.99 -17.36 3.27
N ARG A 47 -5.94 -17.90 2.66
CA ARG A 47 -5.60 -19.31 2.83
C ARG A 47 -5.27 -19.61 4.29
N ASN A 48 -4.49 -18.74 4.94
CA ASN A 48 -4.09 -18.91 6.33
C ASN A 48 -5.30 -18.87 7.28
N MET A 49 -6.33 -18.06 6.99
CA MET A 49 -7.60 -18.03 7.76
C MET A 49 -8.28 -19.40 7.93
N HIS A 50 -8.06 -20.34 7.00
CA HIS A 50 -8.63 -21.68 7.10
C HIS A 50 -7.95 -22.55 8.18
N TYR A 51 -6.73 -22.19 8.58
CA TYR A 51 -5.90 -22.96 9.52
C TYR A 51 -5.63 -22.20 10.82
N ASP A 52 -5.63 -20.87 10.76
CA ASP A 52 -5.32 -19.97 11.87
C ASP A 52 -6.33 -18.81 11.92
N ARG A 53 -6.81 -18.48 13.11
CA ARG A 53 -7.73 -17.35 13.35
C ARG A 53 -6.99 -16.08 13.77
N SER A 54 -5.66 -16.10 13.80
CA SER A 54 -4.83 -14.94 14.09
C SER A 54 -4.84 -13.97 12.91
N CYS A 55 -4.81 -12.67 13.22
CA CYS A 55 -4.71 -11.65 12.19
C CYS A 55 -3.43 -11.82 11.36
N SER A 56 -3.50 -11.40 10.09
CA SER A 56 -2.38 -11.48 9.16
C SER A 56 -2.05 -10.10 8.61
N ASP A 57 -0.78 -9.71 8.71
CA ASP A 57 -0.28 -8.44 8.17
C ASP A 57 0.56 -8.66 6.92
N PHE A 58 0.49 -7.72 5.99
CA PHE A 58 1.39 -7.67 4.83
C PHE A 58 1.61 -6.24 4.35
N VAL A 59 2.66 -6.02 3.58
CA VAL A 59 3.04 -4.70 3.07
C VAL A 59 3.17 -4.76 1.56
N LEU A 60 2.59 -3.77 0.86
CA LEU A 60 2.86 -3.54 -0.55
C LEU A 60 3.91 -2.42 -0.69
N TYR A 61 4.81 -2.58 -1.66
CA TYR A 61 5.88 -1.63 -1.93
C TYR A 61 5.80 -1.00 -3.33
N PRO A 62 4.79 -0.18 -3.64
CA PRO A 62 4.81 0.63 -4.85
C PRO A 62 6.04 1.54 -4.90
N VAL A 63 6.53 1.83 -6.10
CA VAL A 63 7.69 2.70 -6.31
C VAL A 63 7.36 3.76 -7.35
N ALA A 64 7.64 5.02 -7.04
CA ALA A 64 7.59 6.12 -8.00
C ALA A 64 8.97 6.49 -8.54
N GLY A 65 8.99 6.82 -9.84
CA GLY A 65 10.16 7.29 -10.55
C GLY A 65 11.05 6.17 -11.11
N GLN A 66 11.59 6.38 -12.31
CA GLN A 66 12.42 5.41 -13.01
C GLN A 66 13.90 5.46 -12.60
N ASP A 67 14.43 6.63 -12.23
CA ASP A 67 15.84 6.81 -11.85
C ASP A 67 16.09 6.43 -10.38
N VAL A 68 17.12 5.60 -10.13
CA VAL A 68 17.52 5.08 -8.80
C VAL A 68 17.69 6.19 -7.77
N LYS A 69 18.22 7.34 -8.18
CA LYS A 69 18.58 8.43 -7.27
C LYS A 69 17.37 9.23 -6.75
N SER A 70 16.27 9.26 -7.49
CA SER A 70 15.08 10.05 -7.19
C SER A 70 13.85 9.21 -6.87
N ARG A 71 14.02 7.89 -6.68
CA ARG A 71 12.90 6.98 -6.39
C ARG A 71 12.27 7.33 -5.05
N ILE A 72 10.95 7.30 -5.03
CA ILE A 72 10.17 7.28 -3.80
C ILE A 72 9.61 5.88 -3.64
N LYS A 73 9.97 5.22 -2.54
CA LYS A 73 9.38 3.93 -2.16
C LYS A 73 8.19 4.21 -1.25
N PHE A 74 7.07 3.57 -1.53
CA PHE A 74 5.90 3.61 -0.65
C PHE A 74 5.83 2.31 0.15
N ASP A 75 5.28 2.39 1.36
CA ASP A 75 5.01 1.24 2.23
C ASP A 75 3.55 1.26 2.66
N LEU A 76 2.75 0.36 2.11
CA LEU A 76 1.31 0.27 2.35
C LEU A 76 1.01 -0.96 3.20
N HIS A 77 0.77 -0.76 4.49
CA HIS A 77 0.58 -1.82 5.47
C HIS A 77 -0.88 -2.20 5.57
N TYR A 78 -1.17 -3.47 5.28
CA TYR A 78 -2.49 -4.06 5.37
C TYR A 78 -2.59 -4.99 6.57
N HIS A 79 -3.74 -4.92 7.24
CA HIS A 79 -4.16 -5.83 8.30
C HIS A 79 -5.39 -6.61 7.85
N PHE A 80 -5.30 -7.93 7.89
CA PHE A 80 -6.42 -8.82 7.59
C PHE A 80 -6.91 -9.49 8.87
N ASP A 81 -8.17 -9.23 9.20
CA ASP A 81 -8.90 -9.90 10.28
C ASP A 81 -9.68 -11.11 9.71
N PRO A 82 -9.26 -12.35 10.02
CA PRO A 82 -9.91 -13.57 9.54
C PRO A 82 -11.31 -13.80 10.15
N ILE A 83 -11.57 -13.28 11.36
CA ILE A 83 -12.84 -13.45 12.06
C ILE A 83 -13.87 -12.50 11.45
N ALA A 84 -13.52 -11.22 11.33
CA ALA A 84 -14.37 -10.21 10.67
C ALA A 84 -14.38 -10.34 9.14
N LYS A 85 -13.45 -11.12 8.56
CA LYS A 85 -13.22 -11.28 7.11
C LYS A 85 -13.00 -9.92 6.44
N HIS A 86 -12.25 -9.06 7.13
CA HIS A 86 -12.10 -7.66 6.77
C HIS A 86 -10.62 -7.34 6.53
N LEU A 87 -10.36 -6.49 5.56
CA LEU A 87 -9.03 -6.04 5.19
C LEU A 87 -8.96 -4.54 5.36
N ILE A 88 -7.94 -4.03 6.03
CA ILE A 88 -7.79 -2.60 6.32
C ILE A 88 -6.37 -2.17 5.98
N LEU A 89 -6.23 -1.01 5.32
CA LEU A 89 -4.95 -0.33 5.21
C LEU A 89 -4.72 0.46 6.50
N VAL A 90 -3.75 0.04 7.32
CA VAL A 90 -3.51 0.59 8.66
C VAL A 90 -2.36 1.58 8.71
N ASN A 91 -1.48 1.58 7.71
CA ASN A 91 -0.41 2.57 7.60
C ASN A 91 -0.08 2.81 6.13
N ALA A 92 0.22 4.07 5.79
CA ALA A 92 0.78 4.44 4.50
C ALA A 92 2.01 5.32 4.71
N GLY A 93 3.13 4.90 4.14
CA GLY A 93 4.40 5.62 4.22
C GLY A 93 5.02 5.92 2.88
N ALA A 94 5.99 6.82 2.90
CA ALA A 94 6.86 7.14 1.78
C ALA A 94 8.29 7.36 2.26
N GLN A 95 9.26 6.92 1.46
CA GLN A 95 10.68 7.01 1.74
C GLN A 95 11.47 7.41 0.50
N SER A 96 12.43 8.31 0.66
CA SER A 96 13.44 8.62 -0.35
C SER A 96 14.76 8.96 0.34
N GLY A 97 15.82 8.22 0.01
CA GLY A 97 17.09 8.31 0.73
C GLY A 97 16.92 8.02 2.23
N GLN A 98 17.36 8.97 3.07
CA GLN A 98 17.24 8.92 4.53
C GLN A 98 15.92 9.50 5.05
N SER A 99 15.19 10.28 4.24
CA SER A 99 13.91 10.85 4.62
C SER A 99 12.82 9.79 4.55
N ARG A 100 11.97 9.75 5.59
CA ARG A 100 10.81 8.87 5.66
C ARG A 100 9.65 9.59 6.35
N ILE A 101 8.45 9.37 5.83
CA ILE A 101 7.20 9.72 6.49
C ILE A 101 6.31 8.49 6.59
N SER A 102 5.48 8.45 7.63
CA SER A 102 4.51 7.38 7.86
C SER A 102 3.26 7.99 8.47
N VAL A 103 2.10 7.58 7.97
CA VAL A 103 0.80 8.01 8.45
C VAL A 103 0.07 6.77 8.96
N GLN A 104 -0.17 6.72 10.28
CA GLN A 104 -1.03 5.71 10.88
C GLN A 104 -2.48 6.01 10.54
N LEU A 105 -3.18 5.03 9.99
CA LEU A 105 -4.55 5.17 9.53
C LEU A 105 -5.51 4.53 10.52
N HIS A 106 -6.45 5.33 11.03
CA HIS A 106 -7.64 4.80 11.68
C HIS A 106 -8.61 4.25 10.63
N PRO A 107 -9.51 3.31 11.00
CA PRO A 107 -10.49 2.73 10.07
C PRO A 107 -11.37 3.77 9.34
N THR A 108 -11.55 4.96 9.91
CA THR A 108 -12.32 6.07 9.34
C THR A 108 -11.44 7.22 8.82
N ALA A 109 -10.12 7.07 8.85
CA ALA A 109 -9.19 8.11 8.44
C ALA A 109 -9.19 8.28 6.91
N ILE A 110 -9.00 9.52 6.48
CA ILE A 110 -8.74 9.81 5.07
C ILE A 110 -7.36 9.24 4.74
N ILE A 111 -7.32 8.28 3.81
CA ILE A 111 -6.07 7.69 3.34
C ILE A 111 -5.37 8.71 2.43
N PRO A 112 -4.11 9.08 2.69
CA PRO A 112 -3.38 10.01 1.85
C PRO A 112 -3.11 9.42 0.47
N THR A 113 -3.15 10.25 -0.56
CA THR A 113 -2.75 9.85 -1.91
C THR A 113 -1.23 9.69 -2.02
N ALA A 114 -0.76 8.97 -3.04
CA ALA A 114 0.67 8.87 -3.33
C ALA A 114 1.33 10.24 -3.50
N LEU A 115 0.62 11.19 -4.15
CA LEU A 115 1.08 12.56 -4.32
C LEU A 115 1.20 13.30 -2.98
N GLN A 116 0.21 13.17 -2.10
CA GLN A 116 0.24 13.80 -0.77
C GLN A 116 1.41 13.24 0.07
N LEU A 117 1.60 11.92 0.08
CA LEU A 117 2.73 11.31 0.79
C LEU A 117 4.08 11.81 0.25
N ALA A 118 4.21 11.93 -1.08
CA ALA A 118 5.42 12.47 -1.70
C ALA A 118 5.63 13.96 -1.36
N GLN A 119 4.57 14.75 -1.25
CA GLN A 119 4.65 16.15 -0.83
C GLN A 119 5.08 16.28 0.64
N PHE A 120 4.45 15.51 1.54
CA PHE A 120 4.84 15.46 2.95
C PHE A 120 6.30 15.05 3.13
N LEU A 121 6.76 14.06 2.37
CA LEU A 121 8.16 13.64 2.37
C LEU A 121 9.09 14.79 1.99
N LYS A 122 8.79 15.51 0.90
CA LYS A 122 9.60 16.65 0.46
C LYS A 122 9.64 17.78 1.49
N MET A 123 8.50 18.10 2.11
CA MET A 123 8.42 19.11 3.16
C MET A 123 9.23 18.72 4.40
N SER A 124 9.19 17.44 4.79
CA SER A 124 9.98 16.95 5.93
C SER A 124 11.48 17.00 5.70
N ALA A 125 11.93 16.82 4.45
CA ALA A 125 13.35 16.88 4.10
C ALA A 125 13.89 18.32 4.16
N GLN A 126 13.08 19.31 3.79
CA GLN A 126 13.46 20.74 3.81
C GLN A 126 13.58 21.34 5.21
N LEU A 127 13.05 20.69 6.25
CA LEU A 127 13.12 21.16 7.63
C LEU A 127 14.40 20.68 8.36
N ILE A 128 15.21 19.83 7.73
CA ILE A 128 16.42 19.23 8.31
C ILE A 128 17.70 19.92 7.78
N ASP A 129 17.58 20.78 6.76
CA ASP A 129 18.64 21.65 6.24
C ASP A 129 18.58 23.05 6.86
#